data_AF-A0A453FSP3-F1
#
_entry.id   AF-A0A453FSP3-F1
#
_cell.length_a   1.000
_cell.length_b   1.000
_cell.length_c   1.000
_cell.angle_alpha   90.00
_cell.angle_beta   90.00
_cell.angle_gamma   90.00
#
_symmetry.space_group_name_H-M   'P 1'
#
loop_
_entity.id
_entity.type
_entity.pdbx_description
1 polymer ?
#
loop_
_entity_poly.entity_id
_entity_poly.type
_entity_poly.pdbx_seq_one_letter_code
_entity_poly.pdbx_strand_id
1 'polypeptide(L)'
;MDFLQGRSVETMVAVAVAVVAVAVGGALLLRRSKRPKGCLDPENFKKFKLVEKTQISHNVAKFRFALPTPTSVLGLPIGQHISCRGQDATGEEVIKPYTPTTLDSDLGNFQLVIKMYPQGRMSHHFREMKVGDYMSVKGPKGSFQVPSRTSESFRNAGWWIWHYSDVPSCKGNSREP
;
A
#
# COMPACT_ATOMS: atom_id res chain seq x y z
N MET A 1 -62.16 20.97 -27.14
CA MET A 1 -61.79 20.93 -25.70
C MET A 1 -60.35 20.42 -25.55
N ASP A 2 -59.44 20.82 -26.45
CA ASP A 2 -58.21 20.07 -26.73
C ASP A 2 -56.94 20.76 -26.20
N PHE A 3 -57.09 21.98 -25.69
CA PHE A 3 -55.98 22.82 -25.22
C PHE A 3 -55.43 22.41 -23.84
N LEU A 4 -56.25 21.77 -23.00
CA LEU A 4 -55.82 21.26 -21.69
C LEU A 4 -55.05 19.94 -21.80
N GLN A 5 -55.32 19.15 -22.85
CA GLN A 5 -54.67 17.87 -23.08
C GLN A 5 -53.22 18.03 -23.57
N GLY A 6 -52.94 19.00 -24.44
CA GLY A 6 -51.57 19.32 -24.89
C GLY A 6 -50.63 19.76 -23.76
N ARG A 7 -51.10 20.64 -22.86
CA ARG A 7 -50.32 21.09 -21.69
C ARG A 7 -49.97 19.96 -20.73
N SER A 8 -50.87 19.00 -20.53
CA SER A 8 -50.61 17.83 -19.67
C SER A 8 -49.51 16.93 -20.22
N VAL A 9 -49.44 16.74 -21.53
CA VAL A 9 -48.43 15.89 -22.18
C VAL A 9 -47.04 16.53 -22.12
N GLU A 10 -46.94 17.83 -22.39
CA GLU A 10 -45.66 18.57 -22.25
C GLU A 10 -45.13 18.53 -20.82
N THR A 11 -46.02 18.67 -19.83
CA THR A 11 -45.65 18.61 -18.42
C THR A 11 -45.17 17.20 -18.03
N MET A 12 -45.82 16.15 -18.53
CA MET A 12 -45.42 14.76 -18.25
C MET A 12 -44.07 14.41 -18.89
N VAL A 13 -43.81 14.88 -20.10
CA VAL A 13 -42.51 14.69 -20.78
C VAL A 13 -41.40 15.43 -20.03
N ALA A 14 -41.64 16.67 -19.60
CA ALA A 14 -40.67 17.45 -18.83
C ALA A 14 -40.32 16.78 -17.49
N VAL A 15 -41.31 16.25 -16.78
CA VAL A 15 -41.10 15.51 -15.52
C VAL A 15 -40.31 14.22 -15.76
N ALA A 16 -40.65 13.47 -16.81
CA ALA A 16 -39.94 12.23 -17.15
C ALA A 16 -38.45 12.49 -17.47
N VAL A 17 -38.16 13.52 -18.27
CA VAL A 17 -36.77 13.92 -18.59
C VAL A 17 -36.02 14.34 -17.33
N ALA A 18 -36.65 15.11 -16.43
CA ALA A 18 -36.03 15.52 -15.17
C ALA A 18 -35.70 14.31 -14.27
N VAL A 19 -36.61 13.34 -14.15
CA VAL A 19 -36.39 12.12 -13.35
C VAL A 19 -35.24 11.29 -13.92
N VAL A 20 -35.19 11.12 -15.24
CA VAL A 20 -34.09 10.40 -15.90
C VAL A 20 -32.76 11.13 -15.72
N ALA A 21 -32.73 12.46 -15.85
CA ALA A 21 -31.53 13.25 -15.65
C ALA A 21 -31.01 13.16 -14.20
N VAL A 22 -31.90 13.18 -13.20
CA VAL A 22 -31.55 13.01 -11.79
C VAL A 22 -31.05 11.59 -11.50
N ALA A 23 -31.69 10.56 -12.06
CA ALA A 23 -31.26 9.18 -11.88
C ALA A 23 -29.88 8.91 -12.52
N VAL A 24 -29.66 9.38 -13.75
CA VAL A 24 -28.38 9.25 -14.46
C VAL A 24 -27.29 10.10 -13.78
N GLY A 25 -27.61 11.33 -13.39
CA GLY A 25 -26.72 12.21 -12.63
C GLY A 25 -26.32 11.58 -11.30
N GLY A 26 -27.29 11.06 -10.54
CA GLY A 26 -27.05 10.32 -9.30
C GLY A 26 -26.19 9.08 -9.50
N ALA A 27 -26.46 8.27 -10.52
CA ALA A 27 -25.66 7.08 -10.84
C ALA A 27 -24.21 7.43 -11.25
N LEU A 28 -24.01 8.51 -12.01
CA LEU A 28 -22.68 8.99 -12.41
C LEU A 28 -21.92 9.56 -11.22
N LEU A 29 -22.58 10.29 -10.31
CA LEU A 29 -21.98 10.78 -9.08
C LEU A 29 -21.57 9.63 -8.15
N LEU A 30 -22.39 8.58 -8.03
CA LEU A 30 -22.06 7.37 -7.27
C LEU A 30 -20.91 6.58 -7.90
N ARG A 31 -20.78 6.57 -9.23
CA ARG A 31 -19.63 5.95 -9.93
C ARG A 31 -18.32 6.71 -9.77
N ARG A 32 -18.37 8.02 -9.46
CA ARG A 32 -17.18 8.89 -9.43
C ARG A 32 -16.34 8.79 -8.15
N SER A 33 -16.78 8.05 -7.13
CA SER A 33 -16.21 8.13 -5.76
C SER A 33 -15.45 6.88 -5.27
N LYS A 34 -14.95 6.00 -6.16
CA LYS A 34 -14.02 4.95 -5.75
C LYS A 34 -12.59 5.45 -5.89
N ARG A 35 -12.11 6.24 -4.92
CA ARG A 35 -10.65 6.40 -4.73
C ARG A 35 -10.07 4.99 -4.57
N PRO A 36 -8.97 4.63 -5.25
CA PRO A 36 -8.35 3.34 -5.04
C PRO A 36 -7.96 3.23 -3.57
N LYS A 37 -8.69 2.42 -2.80
CA LYS A 37 -8.29 2.04 -1.44
C LYS A 37 -6.92 1.36 -1.59
N GLY A 38 -5.91 1.84 -0.86
CA GLY A 38 -4.59 1.22 -0.84
C GLY A 38 -4.71 -0.29 -0.61
N CYS A 39 -3.78 -1.06 -1.17
CA CYS A 39 -3.89 -2.52 -1.12
C CYS A 39 -3.74 -3.10 0.29
N LEU A 40 -3.16 -2.31 1.20
CA LEU A 40 -2.90 -2.69 2.58
C LEU A 40 -4.15 -2.54 3.47
N ASP A 41 -4.09 -3.13 4.66
CA ASP A 41 -5.09 -2.99 5.72
C ASP A 41 -4.36 -2.81 7.07
N PRO A 42 -4.64 -1.74 7.83
CA PRO A 42 -3.89 -1.44 9.04
C PRO A 42 -4.23 -2.39 10.20
N GLU A 43 -5.40 -3.04 10.15
CA GLU A 43 -5.92 -3.91 11.21
C GLU A 43 -5.66 -5.37 10.87
N ASN A 44 -5.92 -5.76 9.62
CA ASN A 44 -5.92 -7.16 9.18
C ASN A 44 -4.72 -7.51 8.29
N PHE A 45 -4.27 -8.77 8.39
CA PHE A 45 -3.27 -9.29 7.48
C PHE A 45 -3.91 -9.70 6.15
N LYS A 46 -3.35 -9.18 5.05
CA LYS A 46 -3.71 -9.55 3.67
C LYS A 46 -2.61 -10.39 3.06
N LYS A 47 -2.98 -11.37 2.23
CA LYS A 47 -2.03 -12.26 1.56
C LYS A 47 -1.65 -11.72 0.19
N PHE A 48 -0.35 -11.67 -0.10
CA PHE A 48 0.19 -11.23 -1.38
C PHE A 48 1.06 -12.33 -1.99
N LYS A 49 0.85 -12.61 -3.27
CA LYS A 49 1.52 -13.70 -3.98
C LYS A 49 2.94 -13.29 -4.37
N LEU A 50 3.93 -14.12 -4.06
CA LEU A 50 5.29 -13.98 -4.57
C LEU A 50 5.31 -14.35 -6.05
N VAL A 51 5.61 -13.39 -6.92
CA VAL A 51 5.67 -13.60 -8.38
C VAL A 51 7.09 -13.73 -8.90
N GLU A 52 8.08 -13.21 -8.17
CA GLU A 52 9.49 -13.32 -8.55
C GLU A 52 10.39 -13.30 -7.31
N LYS A 53 11.44 -14.11 -7.35
CA LYS A 53 12.53 -14.13 -6.37
C LYS A 53 13.85 -14.02 -7.13
N THR A 54 14.60 -12.95 -6.90
CA THR A 54 15.88 -12.69 -7.58
C THR A 54 16.99 -12.66 -6.55
N GLN A 55 17.99 -13.54 -6.68
CA GLN A 55 19.17 -13.51 -5.81
C GLN A 55 20.06 -12.32 -6.20
N ILE A 56 20.40 -11.44 -5.24
CA ILE A 56 21.29 -10.30 -5.47
C ILE A 56 22.73 -10.62 -5.06
N SER A 57 22.89 -11.29 -3.91
CA SER A 57 24.19 -11.69 -3.35
C SER A 57 24.03 -12.98 -2.56
N HIS A 58 25.10 -13.53 -1.97
CA HIS A 58 25.08 -14.79 -1.21
C HIS A 58 24.01 -14.84 -0.10
N ASN A 59 23.71 -13.70 0.54
CA ASN A 59 22.71 -13.61 1.63
C ASN A 59 21.64 -12.55 1.39
N VAL A 60 21.50 -12.01 0.18
CA VAL A 60 20.48 -10.99 -0.12
C VAL A 60 19.67 -11.42 -1.33
N ALA A 61 18.35 -11.36 -1.21
CA ALA A 61 17.42 -11.62 -2.30
C ALA A 61 16.31 -10.56 -2.36
N LYS A 62 15.84 -10.30 -3.58
CA LYS A 62 14.70 -9.46 -3.89
C LYS A 62 13.46 -10.33 -4.07
N PHE A 63 12.37 -9.95 -3.42
CA PHE A 63 11.09 -10.63 -3.48
C PHE A 63 10.05 -9.66 -4.04
N ARG A 64 9.46 -10.01 -5.18
CA ARG A 64 8.41 -9.20 -5.84
C ARG A 64 7.06 -9.84 -5.60
N PHE A 65 6.17 -9.09 -4.95
CA PHE A 65 4.83 -9.53 -4.61
C PHE A 65 3.80 -8.84 -5.48
N ALA A 66 2.84 -9.59 -6.02
CA ALA A 66 1.75 -9.03 -6.81
C ALA A 66 0.67 -8.42 -5.91
N LEU A 67 0.19 -7.24 -6.31
CA LEU A 67 -0.98 -6.60 -5.76
C LEU A 67 -2.27 -7.19 -6.39
N PRO A 68 -3.46 -6.95 -5.81
CA PRO A 68 -4.71 -7.51 -6.31
C PRO A 68 -5.05 -7.13 -7.75
N THR A 69 -4.58 -5.97 -8.22
CA THR A 69 -4.78 -5.51 -9.60
C THR A 69 -3.49 -4.94 -10.17
N PRO A 70 -3.24 -5.06 -11.49
CA PRO A 70 -2.00 -4.59 -12.11
C PRO A 70 -1.85 -3.06 -12.10
N THR A 71 -2.95 -2.33 -11.89
CA THR A 71 -2.99 -0.87 -11.83
C THR A 71 -3.01 -0.33 -10.41
N SER A 72 -3.07 -1.19 -9.39
CA SER A 72 -3.11 -0.75 -7.99
C SER A 72 -1.74 -0.38 -7.47
N VAL A 73 -1.71 0.57 -6.54
CA VAL A 73 -0.53 0.95 -5.76
C VAL A 73 -0.59 0.32 -4.37
N LEU A 74 0.57 0.11 -3.75
CA LEU A 74 0.63 -0.38 -2.37
C LEU A 74 -0.05 0.60 -1.40
N GLY A 75 0.16 1.92 -1.64
CA GLY A 75 -0.44 3.00 -0.86
C GLY A 75 0.18 3.12 0.53
N LEU A 76 1.52 3.08 0.61
CA LEU A 76 2.27 3.24 1.86
C LEU A 76 2.79 4.68 1.96
N PRO A 77 2.25 5.52 2.85
CA PRO A 77 2.74 6.88 3.05
C PRO A 77 4.23 6.92 3.42
N ILE A 78 4.91 7.99 3.01
CA ILE A 78 6.33 8.21 3.32
C ILE A 78 6.54 8.22 4.84
N GLY A 79 7.51 7.45 5.32
CA GLY A 79 7.82 7.32 6.75
C GLY A 79 7.09 6.18 7.47
N GLN A 80 6.24 5.44 6.76
CA GLN A 80 5.54 4.26 7.29
C GLN A 80 6.13 2.97 6.72
N HIS A 81 5.81 1.85 7.36
CA HIS A 81 6.28 0.51 6.98
C HIS A 81 5.13 -0.51 7.01
N ILE A 82 5.39 -1.71 6.52
CA ILE A 82 4.46 -2.85 6.58
C ILE A 82 4.96 -3.88 7.59
N SER A 83 4.05 -4.64 8.20
CA SER A 83 4.37 -5.82 9.02
C SER A 83 4.16 -7.08 8.19
N CYS A 84 5.20 -7.87 8.03
CA CYS A 84 5.11 -9.20 7.41
C CYS A 84 4.99 -10.27 8.49
N ARG A 85 4.15 -11.27 8.28
CA ARG A 85 3.94 -12.43 9.14
C ARG A 85 4.38 -13.69 8.40
N GLY A 86 5.24 -14.47 9.05
CA GLY A 86 5.80 -15.71 8.54
C GLY A 86 5.95 -16.75 9.64
N GLN A 87 6.65 -17.84 9.33
CA GLN A 87 6.96 -18.93 10.24
C GLN A 87 8.47 -19.21 10.24
N ASP A 88 9.03 -19.48 11.42
CA ASP A 88 10.43 -19.85 11.56
C ASP A 88 10.67 -21.36 11.34
N ALA A 89 11.86 -21.84 11.69
CA ALA A 89 12.27 -23.23 11.51
C ALA A 89 11.51 -24.20 12.42
N THR A 90 10.95 -23.75 13.54
CA THR A 90 10.16 -24.57 14.46
C THR A 90 8.66 -24.47 14.19
N GLY A 91 8.25 -23.72 13.15
CA GLY A 91 6.86 -23.47 12.81
C GLY A 91 6.20 -22.39 13.68
N GLU A 92 6.96 -21.71 14.53
CA GLU A 92 6.43 -20.60 15.32
C GLU A 92 6.24 -19.36 14.46
N GLU A 93 5.17 -18.64 14.76
CA GLU A 93 4.85 -17.40 14.09
C GLU A 93 5.86 -16.30 14.43
N VAL A 94 6.30 -15.58 13.40
CA VAL A 94 7.12 -14.39 13.56
C VAL A 94 6.55 -13.23 12.75
N ILE A 95 6.48 -12.05 13.37
CA ILE A 95 6.04 -10.82 12.72
C ILE A 95 7.19 -9.82 12.75
N LYS A 96 7.53 -9.23 11.60
CA LYS A 96 8.60 -8.23 11.49
C LYS A 96 8.20 -7.07 10.59
N PRO A 97 8.59 -5.83 10.94
CA PRO A 97 8.41 -4.68 10.08
C PRO A 97 9.39 -4.69 8.90
N TYR A 98 8.93 -4.27 7.74
CA TYR A 98 9.73 -4.08 6.53
C TYR A 98 9.25 -2.84 5.77
N THR A 99 10.20 -2.16 5.13
CA THR A 99 9.91 -1.03 4.24
C THR A 99 10.12 -1.49 2.80
N PRO A 100 9.09 -1.46 1.95
CA PRO A 100 9.22 -1.76 0.53
C PRO A 100 10.19 -0.82 -0.17
N THR A 101 10.86 -1.33 -1.20
CA THR A 101 11.79 -0.55 -2.03
C THR A 101 11.12 0.05 -3.27
N THR A 102 9.83 -0.21 -3.47
CA THR A 102 9.02 0.31 -4.60
C THR A 102 8.39 1.65 -4.26
N LEU A 103 8.23 2.49 -5.28
CA LEU A 103 7.56 3.78 -5.21
C LEU A 103 6.08 3.67 -5.62
N ASP A 104 5.29 4.71 -5.39
CA ASP A 104 3.89 4.75 -5.85
C ASP A 104 3.74 4.75 -7.39
N SER A 105 4.83 4.98 -8.13
CA SER A 105 4.88 4.81 -9.59
C SER A 105 4.91 3.35 -10.02
N ASP A 106 5.32 2.44 -9.13
CA ASP A 106 5.38 1.01 -9.41
C ASP A 106 3.98 0.39 -9.22
N LEU A 107 3.30 0.17 -10.34
CA LEU A 107 1.94 -0.37 -10.33
C LEU A 107 1.93 -1.90 -10.25
N GLY A 108 0.94 -2.43 -9.55
CA GLY A 108 0.61 -3.86 -9.55
C GLY A 108 1.53 -4.77 -8.74
N ASN A 109 2.60 -4.24 -8.16
CA ASN A 109 3.52 -5.01 -7.34
C ASN A 109 4.21 -4.16 -6.28
N PHE A 110 4.77 -4.81 -5.27
CA PHE A 110 5.74 -4.21 -4.36
C PHE A 110 6.92 -5.14 -4.16
N GLN A 111 8.08 -4.59 -3.84
CA GLN A 111 9.32 -5.35 -3.69
C GLN A 111 9.91 -5.20 -2.30
N LEU A 112 10.40 -6.32 -1.76
CA LEU A 112 11.19 -6.37 -0.54
C LEU A 112 12.59 -6.87 -0.87
N VAL A 113 13.61 -6.16 -0.39
CA VAL A 113 14.99 -6.63 -0.43
C VAL A 113 15.35 -7.12 0.96
N ILE A 114 15.59 -8.43 1.08
CA ILE A 114 15.78 -9.10 2.37
C ILE A 114 17.18 -9.65 2.45
N LYS A 115 17.90 -9.25 3.51
CA LYS A 115 19.14 -9.89 3.94
C LYS A 115 18.81 -11.08 4.84
N MET A 116 19.14 -12.28 4.38
CA MET A 116 18.85 -13.55 5.02
C MET A 116 19.99 -13.92 5.98
N TYR A 117 19.76 -13.67 7.27
CA TYR A 117 20.66 -14.09 8.33
C TYR A 117 20.46 -15.57 8.69
N PRO A 118 21.53 -16.37 8.89
CA PRO A 118 21.42 -17.82 9.14
C PRO A 118 20.50 -18.18 10.32
N GLN A 119 20.64 -17.47 11.43
CA GLN A 119 19.87 -17.67 12.66
C GLN A 119 18.62 -16.77 12.76
N GLY A 120 18.27 -16.06 11.68
CA GLY A 120 17.12 -15.17 11.69
C GLY A 120 15.81 -15.94 11.54
N ARG A 121 14.90 -15.82 12.51
CA ARG A 121 13.56 -16.45 12.48
C ARG A 121 12.77 -16.09 11.23
N MET A 122 12.63 -14.80 10.92
CA MET A 122 11.97 -14.34 9.69
C MET A 122 12.82 -14.61 8.44
N SER A 123 14.16 -14.59 8.57
CA SER A 123 15.07 -14.95 7.47
C SER A 123 14.86 -16.40 7.00
N HIS A 124 14.57 -17.31 7.93
CA HIS A 124 14.20 -18.69 7.61
C HIS A 124 12.95 -18.73 6.71
N HIS A 125 11.89 -18.00 7.08
CA HIS A 125 10.67 -17.91 6.29
C HIS A 125 10.94 -17.48 4.83
N PHE A 126 11.75 -16.44 4.63
CA PHE A 126 12.09 -15.96 3.28
C PHE A 126 13.00 -16.92 2.49
N ARG A 127 13.85 -17.70 3.17
CA ARG A 127 14.67 -18.73 2.51
C ARG A 127 13.79 -19.81 1.90
N GLU A 128 12.83 -20.31 2.67
CA GLU A 128 11.93 -21.39 2.26
C GLU A 128 10.87 -20.95 1.24
N MET A 129 10.52 -19.66 1.20
CA MET A 129 9.51 -19.15 0.28
C MET A 129 9.91 -19.31 -1.21
N LYS A 130 8.98 -19.85 -1.99
CA LYS A 130 9.09 -20.10 -3.44
C LYS A 130 8.11 -19.23 -4.22
N VAL A 131 8.43 -18.98 -5.49
CA VAL A 131 7.52 -18.27 -6.40
C VAL A 131 6.20 -19.05 -6.47
N GLY A 132 5.09 -18.34 -6.28
CA GLY A 132 3.76 -18.95 -6.13
C GLY A 132 3.21 -18.88 -4.71
N ASP A 133 4.08 -18.80 -3.69
CA ASP A 133 3.68 -18.72 -2.29
C ASP A 133 3.09 -17.37 -1.93
N TYR A 134 2.52 -17.28 -0.73
CA TYR A 134 1.86 -16.07 -0.22
C TYR A 134 2.52 -15.55 1.05
N MET A 135 2.82 -14.25 1.06
CA MET A 135 3.24 -13.52 2.27
C MET A 135 2.04 -12.81 2.89
N SER A 136 1.90 -12.93 4.21
CA SER A 136 0.87 -12.20 4.96
C SER A 136 1.40 -10.84 5.39
N VAL A 137 0.77 -9.76 4.95
CA VAL A 137 1.23 -8.38 5.15
C VAL A 137 0.11 -7.53 5.75
N LYS A 138 0.45 -6.71 6.74
CA LYS A 138 -0.43 -5.73 7.39
C LYS A 138 0.21 -4.35 7.34
N GLY A 139 -0.59 -3.30 7.20
CA GLY A 139 -0.10 -1.92 7.21
C GLY A 139 -1.09 -0.93 6.61
N PRO A 140 -0.78 0.37 6.55
CA PRO A 140 0.44 0.98 7.05
C PRO A 140 0.61 0.91 8.58
N LYS A 141 1.87 0.92 9.05
CA LYS A 141 2.26 1.09 10.45
C LYS A 141 3.34 2.17 10.59
N GLY A 142 3.36 2.84 11.73
CA GLY A 142 4.28 3.94 12.05
C GLY A 142 3.54 5.24 12.38
N SER A 143 4.03 5.97 13.38
CA SER A 143 3.46 7.25 13.83
C SER A 143 4.05 8.46 13.11
N PHE A 144 5.14 8.27 12.35
CA PHE A 144 5.82 9.35 11.65
C PHE A 144 5.01 9.79 10.44
N GLN A 145 4.61 11.06 10.42
CA GLN A 145 3.95 11.70 9.30
C GLN A 145 4.88 12.80 8.79
N VAL A 146 5.31 12.69 7.54
CA VAL A 146 6.07 13.77 6.90
C VAL A 146 5.11 14.92 6.60
N PRO A 147 5.37 16.15 7.08
CA PRO A 147 4.56 17.31 6.73
C PRO A 147 4.57 17.52 5.21
N SER A 148 3.39 17.83 4.64
CA SER A 148 3.18 17.97 3.19
C SER A 148 4.19 18.91 2.51
N ARG A 149 4.53 20.02 3.17
CA ARG A 149 5.49 21.04 2.69
C ARG A 149 6.91 20.49 2.45
N THR A 150 7.30 19.42 3.14
CA THR A 150 8.64 18.81 3.00
C THR A 150 8.64 17.66 1.97
N SER A 151 7.50 17.01 1.74
CA SER A 151 7.40 15.89 0.80
C SER A 151 7.58 16.30 -0.67
N GLU A 152 7.13 17.51 -1.04
CA GLU A 152 7.35 18.09 -2.37
C GLU A 152 8.81 18.50 -2.59
N SER A 153 9.50 19.00 -1.55
CA SER A 153 10.93 19.31 -1.67
C SER A 153 11.79 18.05 -1.83
N PHE A 154 11.44 16.93 -1.18
CA PHE A 154 12.15 15.66 -1.38
C PHE A 154 11.88 15.03 -2.76
N ARG A 155 10.67 15.18 -3.31
CA ARG A 155 10.33 14.71 -4.66
C ARG A 155 11.06 15.47 -5.77
N ASN A 156 11.23 16.79 -5.61
CA ASN A 156 11.86 17.63 -6.64
C ASN A 156 13.40 17.69 -6.56
N ALA A 157 14.00 17.35 -5.41
CA ALA A 157 15.42 17.64 -5.20
C ALA A 157 16.39 16.49 -5.56
N GLY A 158 15.93 15.29 -5.92
CA GLY A 158 16.84 14.23 -6.41
C GLY A 158 17.88 13.71 -5.38
N TRP A 159 17.69 13.97 -4.09
CA TRP A 159 18.58 13.52 -3.02
C TRP A 159 18.23 12.11 -2.55
N TRP A 160 18.58 11.09 -3.34
CA TRP A 160 18.56 9.68 -2.89
C TRP A 160 19.95 9.04 -2.87
N ILE A 161 21.02 9.85 -2.87
CA ILE A 161 22.39 9.35 -2.90
C ILE A 161 23.24 10.10 -1.84
N TRP A 162 23.60 9.34 -0.79
CA TRP A 162 24.58 9.58 0.30
C TRP A 162 24.39 10.79 1.23
N HIS A 163 24.06 10.53 2.51
CA HIS A 163 24.93 10.86 3.65
C HIS A 163 24.36 10.26 4.95
N TYR A 164 24.94 9.13 5.37
CA TYR A 164 24.72 8.51 6.68
C TYR A 164 25.79 9.09 7.62
N SER A 165 25.60 10.32 8.10
CA SER A 165 26.61 10.96 8.97
C SER A 165 26.06 11.78 10.13
N ASP A 166 24.75 11.93 10.28
CA ASP A 166 24.19 12.66 11.43
C ASP A 166 23.02 11.90 12.07
N VAL A 167 23.35 10.92 12.91
CA VAL A 167 22.45 10.48 13.98
C VAL A 167 23.01 11.03 15.30
N PRO A 168 22.32 11.98 15.95
CA PRO A 168 22.75 12.48 17.25
C PRO A 168 22.70 11.35 18.27
N SER A 169 23.86 11.06 18.89
CA SER A 169 24.02 10.09 19.96
C SER A 169 23.24 10.55 21.20
N CYS A 170 22.13 9.88 21.52
CA CYS A 170 21.45 10.03 22.81
C CYS A 170 22.29 9.37 23.91
N LYS A 171 23.05 10.17 24.67
CA LYS A 171 23.67 9.72 25.92
C LYS A 171 22.60 9.60 27.01
N GLY A 172 22.27 8.38 27.40
CA GLY A 172 21.48 8.07 28.59
C GLY A 172 22.30 8.35 29.86
N ASN A 173 21.74 9.18 30.74
CA ASN A 173 22.20 9.39 32.10
C ASN A 173 21.43 8.42 33.02
N SER A 174 22.13 7.47 33.63
CA SER A 174 21.62 6.73 34.78
C SER A 174 22.80 6.29 35.64
N ARG A 175 23.09 7.08 36.67
CA ARG A 175 23.92 6.72 37.81
C ARG A 175 23.00 6.52 39.01
N GLU A 176 22.98 5.30 39.52
CA GLU A 176 22.88 4.85 40.92
C GLU A 176 22.47 3.36 40.91
N PRO A 177 22.87 2.55 41.91
CA PRO A 177 23.15 2.90 43.31
C PRO A 177 24.63 3.06 43.68
#